data_AF-A0A349E3G3-F1
#
_entry.id   AF-A0A349E3G3-F1
#
_cell.length_a   1.000
_cell.length_b   1.000
_cell.length_c   1.000
_cell.angle_alpha   90.00
_cell.angle_beta   90.00
_cell.angle_gamma   90.00
#
_symmetry.space_group_name_H-M   'P 1'
#
loop_
_entity.id
_entity.type
_entity.pdbx_description
1 polymer ?
#
loop_
_entity_poly.entity_id
_entity_poly.type
_entity_poly.pdbx_seq_one_letter_code
_entity_poly.pdbx_strand_id
1 'polypeptide(L)'
;MPNKATILFAYANPENDLKLENEYNPIRKASYADKARRIASVPQAIFNTQIADLSTTFLSFKEQLAVFHFAGHGDHHILSLQDKDIPTHPFNDLLELQPNLHLVFLNGCNTDLQARELVTKIPVVIGTNNVIDDEVVSQFSSPFTDLLQKFIKY
;
A
#
# COMPACT_ATOMS: atom_id res chain seq x y z
N MET A 1 -4.71 -16.90 19.04
CA MET A 1 -3.38 -16.30 18.76
C MET A 1 -3.51 -14.81 19.04
N PRO A 2 -2.53 -14.12 19.63
CA PRO A 2 -2.65 -12.66 19.78
C PRO A 2 -2.86 -12.05 18.39
N ASN A 3 -3.78 -11.09 18.31
CA ASN A 3 -4.21 -10.42 17.08
C ASN A 3 -3.03 -9.60 16.54
N LYS A 4 -2.19 -10.20 15.67
CA LYS A 4 -1.00 -9.53 15.12
C LYS A 4 -1.44 -8.42 14.18
N ALA A 5 -0.72 -7.31 14.22
CA ALA A 5 -0.85 -6.24 13.23
C ALA A 5 -0.61 -6.81 11.82
N THR A 6 -1.43 -6.39 10.86
CA THR A 6 -1.35 -6.82 9.47
C THR A 6 -0.80 -5.70 8.60
N ILE A 7 0.17 -6.05 7.75
CA ILE A 7 0.71 -5.18 6.70
C ILE A 7 0.20 -5.72 5.37
N LEU A 8 -0.66 -4.96 4.70
CA LEU A 8 -1.27 -5.34 3.44
C LEU A 8 -0.60 -4.60 2.27
N PHE A 9 -0.29 -5.37 1.22
CA PHE A 9 0.29 -4.88 -0.03
C PHE A 9 -0.69 -5.13 -1.17
N ALA A 10 -1.16 -4.06 -1.79
CA ALA A 10 -2.08 -4.08 -2.91
C ALA A 10 -1.42 -3.41 -4.11
N TYR A 11 -1.31 -4.15 -5.20
CA TYR A 11 -0.65 -3.69 -6.43
C TYR A 11 -1.61 -3.83 -7.60
N ALA A 12 -1.56 -2.87 -8.52
CA ALA A 12 -2.34 -2.87 -9.75
C ALA A 12 -1.49 -2.33 -10.90
N ASN A 13 -1.52 -3.04 -12.03
CA ASN A 13 -0.77 -2.67 -13.22
C ASN A 13 -1.58 -3.01 -14.48
N PRO A 14 -2.71 -2.33 -14.73
CA PRO A 14 -3.57 -2.60 -15.88
C PRO A 14 -2.84 -2.43 -17.23
N GLU A 15 -1.86 -1.54 -17.28
CA GLU A 15 -1.11 -1.20 -18.50
C GLU A 15 0.13 -2.09 -18.73
N ASN A 16 0.51 -2.92 -17.75
CA ASN A 16 1.69 -3.80 -17.77
C ASN A 16 3.02 -3.08 -18.00
N ASP A 17 3.15 -1.84 -17.52
CA ASP A 17 4.31 -0.96 -17.67
C ASP A 17 5.08 -0.74 -16.36
N LEU A 18 4.46 -1.02 -15.20
CA LEU A 18 5.11 -0.94 -13.88
C LEU A 18 5.85 -2.24 -13.49
N LYS A 19 6.99 -2.11 -12.80
CA LYS A 19 7.82 -3.24 -12.31
C LYS A 19 7.58 -3.55 -10.82
N LEU A 20 6.33 -3.75 -10.43
CA LEU A 20 5.90 -3.87 -9.02
C LEU A 20 6.54 -5.05 -8.26
N GLU A 21 6.89 -6.14 -8.95
CA GLU A 21 7.58 -7.27 -8.31
C GLU A 21 8.97 -6.91 -7.78
N ASN A 22 9.66 -5.97 -8.44
CA ASN A 22 10.99 -5.53 -7.99
C ASN A 22 10.89 -4.80 -6.64
N GLU A 23 9.79 -4.10 -6.40
CA GLU A 23 9.53 -3.39 -5.14
C GLU A 23 9.16 -4.38 -4.02
N TYR A 24 8.34 -5.38 -4.33
CA TYR A 24 7.85 -6.31 -3.33
C TYR A 24 8.88 -7.39 -2.93
N ASN A 25 9.71 -7.86 -3.86
CA ASN A 25 10.60 -8.99 -3.60
C ASN A 25 11.54 -8.80 -2.39
N PRO A 26 12.17 -7.63 -2.18
CA PRO A 26 12.93 -7.35 -0.96
C PRO A 26 12.08 -7.40 0.32
N ILE A 27 10.87 -6.81 0.29
CA ILE A 27 9.93 -6.81 1.43
C ILE A 27 9.51 -8.23 1.78
N ARG A 28 9.14 -9.02 0.77
CA ARG A 28 8.76 -10.43 0.93
C ARG A 28 9.88 -11.25 1.56
N LYS A 29 11.14 -11.04 1.13
CA LYS A 29 12.29 -11.71 1.75
C LYS A 29 12.45 -11.32 3.22
N ALA A 30 12.31 -10.04 3.55
CA ALA A 30 12.43 -9.55 4.91
C ALA A 30 11.29 -10.03 5.83
N SER A 31 10.05 -10.13 5.31
CA SER A 31 8.89 -10.57 6.08
C SER A 31 8.96 -12.05 6.51
N TYR A 32 9.79 -12.86 5.83
CA TYR A 32 10.03 -14.25 6.23
C TYR A 32 11.01 -14.42 7.40
N ALA A 33 11.72 -13.37 7.82
CA ALA A 33 12.57 -13.45 9.00
C ALA A 33 11.74 -13.77 10.26
N ASP A 34 12.24 -14.65 11.14
CA ASP A 34 11.46 -15.11 12.30
C ASP A 34 11.03 -13.98 13.24
N LYS A 35 11.84 -12.92 13.36
CA LYS A 35 11.49 -11.73 14.14
C LYS A 35 10.30 -10.97 13.54
N ALA A 36 10.33 -10.74 12.23
CA ALA A 36 9.26 -10.10 11.48
C ALA A 36 7.90 -10.76 11.74
N ARG A 37 7.87 -12.10 11.60
CA ARG A 37 6.67 -12.92 11.79
C ARG A 37 6.14 -12.88 13.22
N ARG A 38 6.93 -12.49 14.21
CA ARG A 38 6.47 -12.35 15.60
C ARG A 38 5.75 -11.02 15.83
N ILE A 39 6.10 -9.99 15.08
CA ILE A 39 5.62 -8.61 15.26
C ILE A 39 4.38 -8.35 14.39
N ALA A 40 4.43 -8.78 13.13
CA ALA A 40 3.36 -8.53 12.17
C ALA A 40 3.07 -9.76 11.30
N SER A 41 1.83 -9.81 10.83
CA SER A 41 1.40 -10.69 9.74
C SER A 41 1.55 -9.92 8.42
N VAL A 42 2.24 -10.54 7.46
CA VAL A 42 2.36 -10.01 6.10
C VAL A 42 1.75 -11.05 5.15
N PRO A 43 0.45 -10.93 4.82
CA PRO A 43 -0.19 -11.77 3.81
C PRO A 43 0.53 -11.64 2.46
N GLN A 44 0.29 -12.60 1.56
CA GLN A 44 0.78 -12.48 0.19
C GLN A 44 0.21 -11.22 -0.46
N ALA A 45 1.07 -10.42 -1.08
CA ALA A 45 0.65 -9.25 -1.85
C ALA A 45 -0.30 -9.64 -2.99
N ILE A 46 -1.27 -8.77 -3.27
CA ILE A 46 -2.20 -8.91 -4.39
C ILE A 46 -1.62 -8.12 -5.56
N PHE A 47 -1.19 -8.80 -6.61
CA PHE A 47 -0.54 -8.14 -7.77
C PHE A 47 -1.50 -7.60 -8.83
N ASN A 48 -2.74 -8.06 -8.80
CA ASN A 48 -3.81 -7.72 -9.73
C ASN A 48 -5.01 -7.21 -8.94
N THR A 49 -4.79 -6.21 -8.09
CA THR A 49 -5.79 -5.74 -7.12
C THR A 49 -7.03 -5.26 -7.86
N GLN A 50 -8.14 -5.93 -7.63
CA GLN A 50 -9.47 -5.51 -8.07
C GLN A 50 -10.26 -4.93 -6.90
N ILE A 51 -11.36 -4.23 -7.19
CA ILE A 51 -12.20 -3.66 -6.12
C ILE A 51 -12.75 -4.72 -5.15
N ALA A 52 -13.02 -5.92 -5.66
CA ALA A 52 -13.52 -7.04 -4.86
C ALA A 52 -12.46 -7.54 -3.86
N ASP A 53 -11.17 -7.47 -4.24
CA ASP A 53 -10.06 -7.86 -3.37
C ASP A 53 -9.92 -6.87 -2.21
N LEU A 54 -10.00 -5.57 -2.48
CA LEU A 54 -9.98 -4.52 -1.44
C LEU A 54 -11.13 -4.69 -0.45
N SER A 55 -12.35 -4.89 -0.97
CA SER A 55 -13.54 -5.11 -0.13
C SER A 55 -13.37 -6.34 0.77
N THR A 56 -12.89 -7.44 0.21
CA THR A 56 -12.69 -8.70 0.94
C THR A 56 -11.58 -8.58 1.97
N THR A 57 -10.44 -7.99 1.60
CA THR A 57 -9.27 -7.89 2.48
C THR A 57 -9.46 -6.89 3.61
N PHE A 58 -10.05 -5.73 3.36
CA PHE A 58 -10.35 -4.76 4.41
C PHE A 58 -11.36 -5.32 5.42
N LEU A 59 -12.37 -6.07 4.98
CA LEU A 59 -13.27 -6.76 5.90
C LEU A 59 -12.54 -7.87 6.69
N SER A 60 -11.71 -8.67 6.03
CA SER A 60 -11.00 -9.79 6.65
C SER A 60 -9.96 -9.35 7.68
N PHE A 61 -9.35 -8.18 7.47
CA PHE A 61 -8.30 -7.63 8.33
C PHE A 61 -8.72 -6.39 9.10
N LYS A 62 -10.02 -6.04 9.16
CA LYS A 62 -10.51 -4.77 9.71
C LYS A 62 -9.88 -4.37 11.05
N GLU A 63 -9.89 -5.29 12.01
CA GLU A 63 -9.35 -5.05 13.36
C GLU A 63 -7.82 -5.21 13.46
N GLN A 64 -7.16 -5.67 12.39
CA GLN A 64 -5.73 -6.00 12.38
C GLN A 64 -4.91 -5.10 11.46
N LEU A 65 -5.54 -4.48 10.45
CA LEU A 65 -4.86 -3.75 9.40
C LEU A 65 -4.19 -2.51 10.00
N ALA A 66 -2.87 -2.56 10.10
CA ALA A 66 -2.05 -1.51 10.69
C ALA A 66 -1.32 -0.69 9.63
N VAL A 67 -0.96 -1.33 8.52
CA VAL A 67 -0.25 -0.71 7.41
C VAL A 67 -0.89 -1.14 6.10
N PHE A 68 -1.21 -0.19 5.25
CA PHE A 68 -1.67 -0.43 3.89
C PHE A 68 -0.72 0.25 2.89
N HIS A 69 -0.20 -0.53 1.95
CA HIS A 69 0.62 -0.05 0.85
C HIS A 69 -0.07 -0.38 -0.47
N PHE A 70 -0.46 0.67 -1.19
CA PHE A 70 -0.88 0.57 -2.58
C PHE A 70 0.27 0.99 -3.50
N ALA A 71 0.53 0.24 -4.58
CA ALA A 71 1.37 0.73 -5.67
C ALA A 71 0.74 0.43 -7.04
N GLY A 72 0.73 1.43 -7.92
CA GLY A 72 0.05 1.35 -9.20
C GLY A 72 -0.14 2.72 -9.83
N HIS A 73 -0.98 2.78 -10.86
CA HIS A 73 -1.34 4.03 -11.52
C HIS A 73 -2.33 4.85 -10.72
N GLY A 74 -2.31 6.16 -10.92
CA GLY A 74 -3.22 7.09 -10.29
C GLY A 74 -2.96 8.53 -10.72
N ASP A 75 -3.84 9.41 -10.27
CA ASP A 75 -3.68 10.86 -10.35
C ASP A 75 -4.28 11.54 -9.11
N HIS A 76 -4.56 12.84 -9.20
CA HIS A 76 -5.16 13.62 -8.11
C HIS A 76 -6.57 13.16 -7.71
N HIS A 77 -7.30 12.48 -8.60
CA HIS A 77 -8.72 12.18 -8.49
C HIS A 77 -9.04 10.70 -8.57
N ILE A 78 -8.16 9.88 -9.15
CA ILE A 78 -8.34 8.44 -9.28
C ILE A 78 -7.12 7.63 -8.85
N LEU A 79 -7.38 6.39 -8.44
CA LEU A 79 -6.41 5.30 -8.44
C LEU A 79 -6.87 4.25 -9.44
N SER A 80 -5.96 3.71 -10.23
CA SER A 80 -6.30 2.66 -11.21
C SER A 80 -6.07 1.28 -10.59
N LEU A 81 -7.15 0.56 -10.36
CA LEU A 81 -7.13 -0.85 -10.02
C LEU A 81 -6.99 -1.69 -11.30
N GLN A 82 -6.82 -2.99 -11.14
CA GLN A 82 -6.69 -3.90 -12.27
C GLN A 82 -7.95 -3.95 -13.14
N ASP A 83 -9.14 -3.76 -12.54
CA ASP A 83 -10.42 -3.88 -13.21
C ASP A 83 -11.09 -2.53 -13.53
N LYS A 84 -10.69 -1.44 -12.85
CA LYS A 84 -11.28 -0.11 -13.04
C LYS A 84 -10.51 1.00 -12.32
N ASP A 85 -10.79 2.24 -12.72
CA ASP A 85 -10.44 3.41 -11.94
C ASP A 85 -11.43 3.60 -10.77
N ILE A 86 -10.89 3.98 -9.61
CA ILE A 86 -11.65 4.33 -8.43
C ILE A 86 -11.40 5.79 -8.06
N PRO A 87 -12.43 6.58 -7.74
CA PRO A 87 -12.20 7.93 -7.25
C PRO A 87 -11.50 7.91 -5.87
N THR A 88 -10.59 8.85 -5.64
CA THR A 88 -9.76 8.91 -4.43
C THR A 88 -10.58 9.10 -3.15
N HIS A 89 -11.64 9.91 -3.19
CA HIS A 89 -12.47 10.17 -2.00
C HIS A 89 -13.22 8.94 -1.48
N PRO A 90 -14.02 8.19 -2.27
CA PRO A 90 -14.60 6.92 -1.83
C PRO A 90 -13.56 5.91 -1.34
N PHE A 91 -12.35 5.94 -1.89
CA PHE A 91 -11.27 5.09 -1.42
C PHE A 91 -10.76 5.52 -0.03
N ASN A 92 -10.68 6.82 0.23
CA ASN A 92 -10.33 7.36 1.53
C ASN A 92 -11.35 6.92 2.59
N ASP A 93 -12.65 7.02 2.28
CA ASP A 93 -13.72 6.56 3.17
C ASP A 93 -13.53 5.09 3.58
N LEU A 94 -13.09 4.22 2.66
CA LEU A 94 -12.81 2.81 2.96
C LEU A 94 -11.62 2.62 3.91
N LEU A 95 -10.57 3.42 3.76
CA LEU A 95 -9.39 3.39 4.62
C LEU A 95 -9.71 3.91 6.03
N GLU A 96 -10.57 4.92 6.14
CA GLU A 96 -11.00 5.47 7.44
C GLU A 96 -11.82 4.50 8.28
N LEU A 97 -12.47 3.51 7.64
CA LEU A 97 -13.23 2.47 8.33
C LEU A 97 -12.34 1.43 9.04
N GLN A 98 -11.01 1.54 8.93
CA GLN A 98 -10.03 0.62 9.48
C GLN A 98 -9.50 1.16 10.83
N PRO A 99 -10.03 0.71 11.98
CA PRO A 99 -9.81 1.36 13.27
C PRO A 99 -8.36 1.38 13.75
N ASN A 100 -7.54 0.44 13.28
CA ASN A 100 -6.13 0.29 13.69
C ASN A 100 -5.15 0.68 12.58
N LEU A 101 -5.62 1.35 11.52
CA LEU A 101 -4.76 1.76 10.42
C LEU A 101 -3.90 2.95 10.83
N HIS A 102 -2.59 2.73 10.89
CA HIS A 102 -1.63 3.72 11.37
C HIS A 102 -0.80 4.33 10.24
N LEU A 103 -0.57 3.57 9.18
CA LEU A 103 0.22 4.00 8.03
C LEU A 103 -0.47 3.62 6.71
N VAL A 104 -0.59 4.61 5.83
CA VAL A 104 -0.97 4.40 4.43
C VAL A 104 0.16 4.90 3.54
N PHE A 105 0.57 4.09 2.56
CA PHE A 105 1.41 4.55 1.46
C PHE A 105 0.68 4.36 0.13
N LEU A 106 0.45 5.47 -0.56
CA LEU A 106 -0.11 5.54 -1.90
C LEU A 106 1.04 5.77 -2.88
N ASN A 107 1.65 4.69 -3.36
CA ASN A 107 2.74 4.71 -4.32
C ASN A 107 2.19 4.75 -5.77
N GLY A 108 1.59 5.88 -6.12
CA GLY A 108 1.10 6.18 -7.48
C GLY A 108 1.23 7.66 -7.78
N CYS A 109 1.23 8.03 -9.05
CA CYS A 109 1.42 9.41 -9.52
C CYS A 109 0.41 10.38 -8.88
N ASN A 110 0.88 11.55 -8.46
CA ASN A 110 0.05 12.67 -7.97
C ASN A 110 -0.94 12.32 -6.82
N THR A 111 -0.56 11.39 -5.95
CA THR A 111 -1.35 10.96 -4.78
C THR A 111 -1.14 11.84 -3.54
N ASP A 112 -0.34 12.91 -3.64
CA ASP A 112 -0.04 13.81 -2.54
C ASP A 112 -1.27 14.60 -2.05
N LEU A 113 -2.20 14.97 -2.95
CA LEU A 113 -3.46 15.57 -2.55
C LEU A 113 -4.31 14.61 -1.71
N GLN A 114 -4.44 13.36 -2.16
CA GLN A 114 -5.13 12.30 -1.41
C GLN A 114 -4.47 12.06 -0.05
N ALA A 115 -3.14 12.07 0.01
CA ALA A 115 -2.40 11.91 1.27
C ALA A 115 -2.67 13.03 2.27
N ARG A 116 -2.79 14.29 1.80
CA ARG A 116 -3.12 15.45 2.66
C ARG A 116 -4.52 15.37 3.25
N GLU A 117 -5.47 14.75 2.54
CA GLU A 117 -6.80 14.51 3.07
C GLU A 117 -6.77 13.41 4.15
N LEU A 118 -6.16 12.27 3.83
CA LEU A 118 -6.11 11.10 4.71
C LEU A 118 -5.35 11.35 6.01
N VAL A 119 -4.32 12.20 6.01
CA VAL A 119 -3.52 12.46 7.23
C VAL A 119 -4.33 13.14 8.34
N THR A 120 -5.51 13.68 8.02
CA THR A 120 -6.44 14.22 9.02
C THR A 120 -7.10 13.13 9.88
N LYS A 121 -7.03 11.86 9.44
CA LYS A 121 -7.67 10.69 10.07
C LYS A 121 -6.70 9.56 10.37
N ILE A 122 -5.68 9.41 9.53
CA ILE A 122 -4.68 8.35 9.63
C ILE A 122 -3.35 8.98 10.07
N PRO A 123 -2.68 8.46 11.11
CA PRO A 123 -1.50 9.10 11.70
C PRO A 123 -0.36 9.39 10.73
N VAL A 124 -0.09 8.47 9.79
CA VAL A 124 0.97 8.61 8.81
C VAL A 124 0.42 8.27 7.43
N VAL A 125 0.55 9.22 6.49
CA VAL A 125 0.19 8.99 5.10
C VAL A 125 1.31 9.48 4.21
N ILE A 126 1.70 8.64 3.27
CA ILE A 126 2.73 8.94 2.27
C ILE A 126 2.04 8.89 0.91
N GLY A 127 2.20 9.95 0.13
CA GLY A 127 1.80 10.03 -1.27
C GLY A 127 2.95 10.60 -2.11
N THR A 128 2.83 10.50 -3.42
CA THR A 128 3.85 11.01 -4.36
C THR A 128 3.32 12.23 -5.11
N ASN A 129 4.19 13.19 -5.41
CA ASN A 129 3.84 14.49 -5.99
C ASN A 129 4.40 14.71 -7.40
N ASN A 130 4.90 13.65 -8.06
CA ASN A 130 5.49 13.74 -9.39
C ASN A 130 4.80 12.77 -10.35
N VAL A 131 4.62 13.21 -11.60
CA VAL A 131 4.60 12.31 -12.75
C VAL A 131 6.00 11.72 -12.79
N ILE A 132 6.14 10.45 -12.48
CA ILE A 132 7.43 9.78 -12.58
C ILE A 132 7.73 9.68 -14.06
N ASP A 133 8.61 10.54 -14.60
CA ASP A 133 9.11 10.43 -15.97
C ASP A 133 9.57 8.98 -16.21
N ASP A 134 9.11 8.37 -17.30
CA ASP A 134 9.18 6.93 -17.60
C ASP A 134 10.60 6.32 -17.54
N GLU A 135 11.66 7.13 -17.50
CA GLU A 135 13.05 6.69 -17.30
C GLU A 135 13.45 6.47 -15.82
N VAL A 136 12.66 6.92 -14.84
CA VAL A 136 13.02 6.94 -13.39
C VAL A 136 12.08 6.08 -12.52
N VAL A 137 11.28 5.20 -13.13
CA VAL A 137 10.24 4.36 -12.49
C VAL A 137 10.77 3.41 -11.38
N SER A 138 12.08 3.29 -11.15
CA SER A 138 12.62 2.38 -10.13
C SER A 138 13.16 3.03 -8.85
N GLN A 139 13.16 4.37 -8.71
CA GLN A 139 13.99 5.00 -7.67
C GLN A 139 13.23 5.45 -6.41
N PHE A 140 11.92 5.71 -6.47
CA PHE A 140 11.20 6.26 -5.32
C PHE A 140 10.73 5.21 -4.30
N SER A 141 10.51 3.96 -4.74
CA SER A 141 10.09 2.86 -3.85
C SER A 141 11.23 2.25 -3.04
N SER A 142 12.50 2.45 -3.44
CA SER A 142 13.65 1.87 -2.73
C SER A 142 13.80 2.40 -1.29
N PRO A 143 13.75 3.72 -1.01
CA PRO A 143 13.93 4.22 0.35
C PRO A 143 12.80 3.82 1.31
N PHE A 144 11.54 3.81 0.86
CA PHE A 144 10.41 3.35 1.68
C PHE A 144 10.48 1.84 1.93
N THR A 145 10.81 1.06 0.90
CA THR A 145 11.04 -0.37 1.01
C THR A 145 12.18 -0.68 1.98
N ASP A 146 13.26 0.09 1.96
CA ASP A 146 14.36 -0.03 2.91
C ASP A 146 13.95 0.35 4.34
N LEU A 147 13.10 1.38 4.51
CA LEU A 147 12.56 1.78 5.80
C LEU A 147 11.65 0.68 6.39
N LEU A 148 10.74 0.14 5.59
CA LEU A 148 9.88 -0.99 6.01
C LEU A 148 10.70 -2.23 6.33
N GLN A 149 11.70 -2.56 5.52
CA GLN A 149 12.61 -3.68 5.81
C GLN A 149 13.31 -3.49 7.16
N LYS A 150 13.74 -2.26 7.49
CA LYS A 150 14.31 -1.95 8.81
C LYS A 150 13.27 -2.10 9.91
N PHE A 151 12.07 -1.53 9.74
CA PHE A 151 10.98 -1.63 10.71
C PHE A 151 10.60 -3.09 11.03
N ILE A 152 10.61 -3.95 10.01
CA ILE A 152 10.28 -5.37 10.13
C ILE A 152 11.43 -6.18 10.78
N LYS A 153 12.67 -5.67 10.75
CA LYS A 153 13.88 -6.38 11.22
C LYS A 153 14.21 -6.11 12.70
N TYR A 154 13.76 -4.99 13.26
CA TYR A 154 13.92 -4.65 14.69
C TYR A 154 12.76 -5.20 15.52
#